data_AF-A0A950NP89-F1
#
_entry.id   AF-A0A950NP89-F1
#
_cell.length_a   1.000
_cell.length_b   1.000
_cell.length_c   1.000
_cell.angle_alpha   90.00
_cell.angle_beta   90.00
_cell.angle_gamma   90.00
#
_symmetry.space_group_name_H-M   'P 1'
#
loop_
_entity.id
_entity.type
_entity.pdbx_description
1 polymer ?
#
loop_
_entity_poly.entity_id
_entity_poly.type
_entity_poly.pdbx_seq_one_letter_code
_entity_poly.pdbx_strand_id
1 'polypeptide(L)'
;MGEVRNKLKIRKGDRVVVLKGKDVGKQGEVTRVLTDKRRVIVEGINMARRHQKATRATMQGGIIDKDMPIDISNVALVCSTCGATRVGYRFDEEGKKVRICRKCGGDV
;
A
#
# COMPACT_ATOMS: atom_id res chain seq x y z
N MET A 1 -25.61 12.70 -0.10
CA MET A 1 -25.04 11.38 0.21
C MET A 1 -23.63 11.59 0.74
N GLY A 2 -23.44 11.48 2.07
CA GLY A 2 -22.13 11.70 2.69
C GLY A 2 -21.16 10.57 2.33
N GLU A 3 -19.98 10.91 1.83
CA GLU A 3 -18.91 9.94 1.60
C GLU A 3 -18.57 9.24 2.93
N VAL A 4 -18.92 7.96 3.04
CA VAL A 4 -18.39 7.11 4.10
C VAL A 4 -16.89 6.97 3.83
N ARG A 5 -16.08 7.83 4.46
CA ARG A 5 -14.62 7.73 4.45
C ARG A 5 -14.23 6.39 5.08
N ASN A 6 -14.09 5.36 4.25
CA ASN A 6 -13.50 4.08 4.64
C ASN A 6 -12.10 4.36 5.17
N LYS A 7 -11.96 4.31 6.50
CA LYS A 7 -10.71 4.66 7.19
C LYS A 7 -9.74 3.49 7.05
N LEU A 8 -8.97 3.50 5.96
CA LEU A 8 -7.91 2.52 5.73
C LEU A 8 -6.73 2.78 6.69
N LYS A 9 -6.12 1.70 7.15
CA LYS A 9 -4.99 1.75 8.10
C LYS A 9 -3.67 2.10 7.41
N ILE A 10 -3.56 1.78 6.12
CA ILE A 10 -2.39 1.99 5.27
C ILE A 10 -2.58 3.27 4.46
N ARG A 11 -1.51 4.06 4.35
CA ARG A 11 -1.42 5.33 3.64
C ARG A 11 -0.41 5.24 2.50
N LYS A 12 -0.46 6.23 1.60
CA LYS A 12 0.58 6.41 0.57
C LYS A 12 1.93 6.67 1.25
N GLY A 13 2.99 6.04 0.76
CA GLY A 13 4.34 6.12 1.33
C GLY A 13 4.63 5.12 2.44
N ASP A 14 3.62 4.37 2.92
CA ASP A 14 3.89 3.30 3.87
C ASP A 14 4.63 2.14 3.17
N ARG A 15 5.64 1.58 3.83
CA ARG A 15 6.28 0.34 3.41
C ARG A 15 5.45 -0.85 3.87
N VAL A 16 5.13 -1.76 2.95
CA VAL A 16 4.26 -2.90 3.23
C VAL A 16 4.87 -4.20 2.74
N VAL A 17 4.45 -5.31 3.35
CA VAL A 17 4.79 -6.68 2.96
C VAL A 17 3.51 -7.42 2.57
N VAL A 18 3.59 -8.26 1.55
CA VAL A 18 2.47 -9.10 1.12
C VAL A 18 2.40 -10.34 2.01
N LEU A 19 1.25 -10.54 2.65
CA LEU A 19 0.96 -11.71 3.49
C LEU A 19 0.38 -12.88 2.70
N LYS A 20 -0.41 -12.58 1.66
CA LYS A 20 -1.15 -13.58 0.87
C LYS A 20 -1.19 -13.21 -0.60
N GLY A 21 -1.14 -14.22 -1.48
CA GLY A 21 -1.26 -14.06 -2.93
C GLY A 21 -0.04 -14.57 -3.71
N LYS A 22 0.13 -14.07 -4.94
CA LYS A 22 1.24 -14.45 -5.83
C LYS A 22 2.61 -13.97 -5.33
N ASP A 23 2.64 -12.81 -4.68
CA ASP A 23 3.87 -12.10 -4.30
C ASP A 23 4.15 -12.17 -2.78
N VAL A 24 3.76 -13.26 -2.12
CA VAL A 24 3.94 -13.45 -0.67
C VAL A 24 5.39 -13.25 -0.26
N GLY A 25 5.60 -12.50 0.83
CA GLY A 25 6.91 -12.21 1.40
C GLY A 25 7.63 -11.04 0.74
N LYS A 26 7.21 -10.59 -0.44
CA LYS A 26 7.77 -9.39 -1.08
C LYS A 26 7.35 -8.14 -0.32
N GLN A 27 8.25 -7.16 -0.28
CA GLN A 27 8.05 -5.86 0.31
C GLN A 27 8.08 -4.78 -0.77
N GLY A 28 7.34 -3.71 -0.56
CA GLY A 28 7.34 -2.55 -1.45
C GLY A 28 6.71 -1.32 -0.79
N GLU A 29 6.80 -0.18 -1.46
CA GLU A 29 6.19 1.07 -1.02
C GLU A 29 4.81 1.27 -1.64
N VAL A 30 3.86 1.79 -0.87
CA VAL A 30 2.51 2.08 -1.35
C VAL A 30 2.51 3.37 -2.18
N THR A 31 2.48 3.23 -3.51
CA THR A 31 2.40 4.36 -4.45
C THR A 31 1.03 5.04 -4.42
N ARG A 32 -0.05 4.25 -4.29
CA ARG A 32 -1.42 4.78 -4.30
C ARG A 32 -2.37 3.94 -3.47
N VAL A 33 -3.30 4.62 -2.80
CA VAL A 33 -4.40 3.98 -2.06
C VAL A 33 -5.72 4.28 -2.77
N LEU A 34 -6.47 3.24 -3.07
CA LEU A 34 -7.81 3.30 -3.66
C LEU A 34 -8.83 3.05 -2.54
N THR A 35 -9.24 4.12 -1.86
CA THR A 35 -10.11 4.09 -0.68
C THR A 35 -11.52 3.59 -0.99
N ASP A 36 -12.02 3.90 -2.18
CA ASP A 36 -13.29 3.44 -2.75
C ASP A 36 -13.33 1.91 -2.88
N LYS A 37 -12.24 1.32 -3.38
CA LYS A 37 -12.14 -0.12 -3.68
C LYS A 37 -11.47 -0.94 -2.58
N ARG A 38 -11.02 -0.30 -1.49
CA ARG A 38 -10.21 -0.93 -0.42
C ARG A 38 -8.96 -1.64 -0.94
N ARG A 39 -8.33 -1.08 -1.97
CA ARG A 39 -7.11 -1.64 -2.59
C ARG A 39 -5.95 -0.67 -2.51
N VAL A 40 -4.75 -1.20 -2.62
CA VAL A 40 -3.50 -0.42 -2.67
C VAL A 40 -2.67 -0.84 -3.88
N ILE A 41 -1.96 0.10 -4.49
CA ILE A 41 -0.95 -0.16 -5.51
C ILE A 41 0.39 -0.06 -4.80
N VAL A 42 1.15 -1.14 -4.88
CA VAL A 42 2.47 -1.27 -4.25
C VAL A 42 3.48 -1.49 -5.37
N GLU A 43 4.58 -0.77 -5.31
CA GLU A 43 5.63 -0.83 -6.32
C GLU A 43 6.25 -2.24 -6.41
N GLY A 44 6.34 -2.79 -7.63
CA GLY A 44 6.97 -4.08 -7.89
C GLY A 44 6.16 -5.30 -7.42
N ILE A 45 4.90 -5.10 -7.03
CA ILE A 45 4.00 -6.14 -6.53
C ILE A 45 2.79 -6.24 -7.44
N ASN A 46 2.36 -7.47 -7.73
CA ASN A 46 1.22 -7.76 -8.58
C ASN A 46 1.38 -7.13 -9.98
N MET A 47 2.57 -7.29 -10.57
CA MET A 47 2.87 -6.76 -11.89
C MET A 47 2.10 -7.53 -12.98
N ALA A 48 1.51 -6.78 -13.91
CA ALA A 48 0.85 -7.31 -15.08
C ALA A 48 1.42 -6.68 -16.36
N ARG A 49 1.67 -7.53 -17.35
CA ARG A 49 2.05 -7.11 -18.70
C ARG A 49 0.83 -6.60 -19.43
N ARG A 50 0.83 -5.31 -19.78
CA ARG A 50 -0.25 -4.66 -20.52
C ARG A 50 0.26 -4.26 -21.90
N HIS A 51 -0.42 -4.76 -22.93
CA HIS A 51 -0.22 -4.28 -24.29
C HIS A 51 -0.80 -2.86 -24.39
N GLN A 52 0.03 -1.90 -24.76
CA GLN A 52 -0.36 -0.52 -24.92
C GLN A 52 -0.12 -0.07 -26.36
N LYS A 53 -1.20 0.39 -27.02
CA LYS A 53 -1.11 1.02 -28.33
C LYS A 53 -0.43 2.38 -28.19
N ALA A 54 0.54 2.66 -29.05
CA ALA A 54 1.15 3.99 -29.15
C ALA A 54 0.04 5.03 -29.44
N THR A 55 -0.11 6.01 -28.55
CA THR A 55 -1.16 7.05 -28.66
C THR A 55 -0.57 8.42 -29.03
N ARG A 56 0.75 8.60 -28.88
CA ARG A 56 1.50 9.81 -29.26
C ARG A 56 2.71 9.39 -30.08
N ALA A 57 3.14 10.23 -31.02
CA ALA A 57 4.31 9.98 -31.87
C ALA A 57 5.60 9.70 -31.06
N THR A 58 5.69 10.24 -29.84
CA THR A 58 6.83 10.07 -28.92
C THR A 58 6.72 8.87 -27.98
N MET A 59 5.57 8.17 -27.93
CA MET A 59 5.42 6.98 -27.08
C MET A 59 5.63 5.71 -27.92
N GLN A 60 6.69 4.96 -27.65
CA GLN A 60 6.84 3.61 -28.18
C GLN A 60 5.69 2.74 -27.69
N GLY A 61 4.96 2.15 -28.64
CA GLY A 61 3.99 1.09 -28.34
C GLY A 61 4.73 -0.17 -27.93
N GLY A 62 4.08 -1.01 -27.11
CA GLY A 62 4.71 -2.24 -26.65
C GLY A 62 4.02 -2.88 -25.46
N ILE A 63 4.71 -3.86 -24.89
CA ILE A 63 4.32 -4.50 -23.64
C ILE A 63 4.94 -3.68 -22.51
N ILE A 64 4.09 -3.03 -21.72
CA ILE A 64 4.52 -2.32 -20.51
C ILE A 64 4.21 -3.17 -19.28
N ASP A 65 5.08 -3.13 -18.30
CA ASP A 65 4.78 -3.64 -16.97
C ASP A 65 4.03 -2.59 -16.16
N LYS A 66 2.95 -3.01 -15.53
CA LYS A 66 2.11 -2.15 -14.70
C LYS A 66 1.81 -2.80 -13.37
N ASP A 67 2.04 -2.08 -12.29
CA ASP A 67 1.65 -2.49 -10.95
C ASP A 67 0.13 -2.49 -10.82
N MET A 68 -0.43 -3.65 -10.45
CA MET A 68 -1.87 -3.81 -10.30
C MET A 68 -2.27 -3.72 -8.83
N PRO A 69 -3.47 -3.19 -8.54
CA PRO A 69 -3.94 -3.03 -7.18
C PRO A 69 -4.11 -4.38 -6.48
N ILE A 70 -3.60 -4.48 -5.25
CA ILE A 70 -3.78 -5.60 -4.33
C ILE A 70 -4.79 -5.21 -3.22
N ASP A 71 -5.50 -6.20 -2.68
CA ASP A 71 -6.41 -5.97 -1.56
C ASP A 71 -5.66 -5.57 -0.29
N ILE A 72 -6.19 -4.61 0.46
CA ILE A 72 -5.56 -4.12 1.69
C ILE A 72 -5.44 -5.20 2.76
N SER A 73 -6.31 -6.22 2.78
CA SER A 73 -6.22 -7.31 3.76
C SER A 73 -5.02 -8.22 3.53
N ASN A 74 -4.46 -8.20 2.32
CA ASN A 74 -3.35 -9.06 1.92
C ASN A 74 -1.98 -8.42 2.15
N VAL A 75 -1.95 -7.21 2.69
CA VAL A 75 -0.72 -6.48 3.00
C VAL A 75 -0.65 -6.12 4.48
N ALA A 76 0.56 -6.12 5.03
CA ALA A 76 0.86 -5.65 6.37
C ALA A 76 1.87 -4.50 6.32
N LEU A 77 1.76 -3.56 7.25
CA LEU A 77 2.72 -2.48 7.39
C LEU A 77 4.06 -3.05 7.90
N VAL A 78 5.16 -2.61 7.32
CA VAL A 78 6.52 -2.97 7.74
C VAL A 78 7.06 -1.81 8.54
N CYS A 79 7.37 -2.08 9.80
CA CYS A 79 8.11 -1.15 10.64
C CYS A 79 9.60 -1.49 10.57
N SER A 80 10.44 -0.46 10.55
CA SER A 80 11.90 -0.57 10.42
C SER A 80 12.55 -1.45 11.50
N THR A 81 11.94 -1.53 12.69
CA THR A 81 12.49 -2.28 13.83
C THR A 81 11.84 -3.66 14.01
N CYS A 82 10.51 -3.74 13.89
CA CYS A 82 9.72 -4.92 14.29
C CYS A 82 9.32 -5.82 13.09
N GLY A 83 9.65 -5.42 11.86
CA GLY A 83 9.22 -6.08 10.63
C GLY A 83 7.71 -5.95 10.39
N ALA A 84 7.09 -6.99 9.83
CA ALA A 84 5.66 -7.01 9.55
C ALA A 84 4.81 -6.82 10.83
N THR A 85 3.96 -5.81 10.88
CA THR A 85 3.21 -5.45 12.08
C THR A 85 1.78 -4.99 11.79
N ARG A 86 0.95 -4.97 12.84
CA ARG A 86 -0.39 -4.38 12.81
C ARG A 86 -0.31 -2.94 13.29
N VAL A 87 -1.05 -2.06 12.60
CA VAL A 87 -1.18 -0.64 12.97
C VAL A 87 -2.06 -0.51 14.21
N GLY A 88 -1.50 0.06 15.27
CA GLY A 88 -2.20 0.56 16.45
C GLY A 88 -2.34 2.08 16.41
N TYR A 89 -3.00 2.64 17.42
CA TYR A 89 -3.09 4.08 17.59
C TYR A 89 -2.85 4.46 19.05
N ARG A 90 -2.17 5.58 19.26
CA ARG A 90 -1.97 6.22 20.56
C ARG A 90 -2.27 7.71 20.43
N PHE A 91 -2.53 8.37 21.55
CA PHE A 91 -2.56 9.83 21.64
C PHE A 91 -1.22 10.31 22.20
N ASP A 92 -0.58 11.26 21.52
CA ASP A 92 0.59 11.94 22.04
C ASP A 92 0.22 12.92 23.15
N GLU A 93 1.25 13.51 23.77
CA GLU A 93 1.12 14.52 24.83
C GLU A 93 0.34 15.76 24.37
N GLU A 94 0.36 16.07 23.06
CA GLU A 94 -0.45 17.13 22.44
C GLU A 94 -1.89 16.70 22.08
N GLY A 95 -2.30 15.47 22.41
CA GLY A 95 -3.63 14.93 22.08
C GLY A 95 -3.82 14.52 20.61
N LYS A 96 -2.75 14.51 19.79
CA LYS A 96 -2.80 14.06 18.39
C LYS A 96 -2.80 12.53 18.32
N LYS A 97 -3.64 11.98 17.44
CA LYS A 97 -3.73 10.52 17.23
C LYS A 97 -2.64 10.04 16.27
N VAL A 98 -1.60 9.42 16.81
CA VAL A 98 -0.49 8.83 16.06
C VAL A 98 -0.70 7.34 15.81
N ARG A 99 0.00 6.83 14.79
CA ARG A 99 0.02 5.41 14.42
C ARG A 99 1.23 4.76 15.07
N ILE A 100 1.03 3.59 15.68
CA ILE A 100 2.09 2.87 16.38
C ILE A 100 2.22 1.43 15.87
N CYS A 101 3.44 0.87 15.87
CA CYS A 101 3.68 -0.56 15.68
C CYS A 101 3.14 -1.27 16.92
N ARG A 102 2.15 -2.17 16.79
CA ARG A 102 1.64 -2.94 17.94
C ARG A 102 2.67 -3.88 18.58
N LYS A 103 3.79 -4.18 17.90
CA LYS A 103 4.85 -5.04 18.46
C LYS A 103 5.84 -4.28 19.35
N CYS A 104 6.33 -3.11 18.91
CA CYS A 104 7.37 -2.35 19.63
C CYS A 104 6.88 -1.02 20.23
N GLY A 105 5.65 -0.59 19.93
CA GLY A 105 5.10 0.68 20.42
C GLY A 105 5.65 1.93 19.72
N GLY A 106 6.67 1.81 18.86
CA GLY A 106 7.25 2.92 18.11
C GLY A 106 6.36 3.41 16.96
N ASP A 107 6.60 4.64 16.52
CA ASP A 107 5.83 5.33 15.49
C ASP A 107 6.03 4.76 14.07
N VAL A 108 4.96 4.85 13.25
CA VAL A 108 4.90 4.32 11.87
C VAL A 108 4.14 5.18 10.87
#